data_AF-A0A3B0VR74-F1
#
_entry.id   AF-A0A3B0VR74-F1
#
_cell.length_a   1.000
_cell.length_b   1.000
_cell.length_c   1.000
_cell.angle_alpha   90.00
_cell.angle_beta   90.00
_cell.angle_gamma   90.00
#
_symmetry.space_group_name_H-M   'P 1'
#
loop_
_entity.id
_entity.type
_entity.pdbx_description
1 polymer ?
#
loop_
_entity_poly.entity_id
_entity_poly.type
_entity_poly.pdbx_seq_one_letter_code
_entity_poly.pdbx_strand_id
1 'polypeptide(L)' 'METETTIYTEQIDDTPLLYGLLQKMGLQSIIDNVLQPHGHRQGLSFGWIINIWLIHILREKNHCM' A
#
# COMPACT_ATOMS: atom_id res chain seq x y z
N MET A 1 -36.86 -28.45 4.78
CA MET A 1 -35.42 -28.58 4.50
C MET A 1 -34.80 -27.23 4.81
N GLU A 2 -34.11 -27.12 5.93
CA GLU A 2 -33.32 -25.92 6.24
C GLU A 2 -32.05 -25.95 5.40
N THR A 3 -31.77 -24.87 4.67
CA THR A 3 -30.54 -24.72 3.90
C THR A 3 -29.42 -24.31 4.85
N GLU A 4 -28.46 -25.20 5.08
CA GLU A 4 -27.25 -24.86 5.83
C GLU A 4 -26.51 -23.73 5.10
N THR A 5 -26.22 -22.64 5.82
CA THR A 5 -25.47 -21.51 5.27
C THR A 5 -23.99 -21.81 5.35
N THR A 6 -23.35 -22.02 4.20
CA THR A 6 -21.90 -22.21 4.12
C THR A 6 -21.18 -20.87 4.26
N ILE A 7 -20.41 -20.69 5.33
CA ILE A 7 -19.59 -19.50 5.55
C ILE A 7 -18.19 -19.75 4.99
N TYR A 8 -17.74 -18.89 4.08
CA TYR A 8 -16.39 -18.91 3.52
C TYR A 8 -15.56 -17.79 4.13
N THR A 9 -14.33 -18.10 4.55
CA THR A 9 -13.37 -17.11 5.03
C THR A 9 -12.13 -17.17 4.13
N GLU A 10 -11.76 -16.03 3.55
CA GLU A 10 -10.53 -15.88 2.77
C GLU A 10 -9.53 -15.04 3.57
N GLN A 11 -8.28 -15.48 3.60
CA GLN A 11 -7.20 -14.69 4.16
C GLN A 11 -6.81 -13.61 3.16
N ILE A 12 -6.89 -12.36 3.59
CA ILE A 12 -6.38 -11.22 2.83
C ILE A 12 -4.87 -11.13 3.10
N ASP A 13 -4.06 -11.16 2.03
CA ASP A 13 -2.61 -10.93 2.13
C ASP A 13 -2.29 -9.53 2.68
N ASP A 14 -1.09 -9.34 3.22
CA ASP A 14 -0.69 -8.08 3.86
C ASP A 14 -0.69 -6.87 2.89
N THR A 15 -0.50 -7.11 1.59
CA THR A 15 -0.40 -6.06 0.55
C THR A 15 -1.65 -5.17 0.46
N PRO A 16 -2.87 -5.68 0.18
CA PRO A 16 -4.08 -4.86 0.13
C PRO A 16 -4.41 -4.19 1.47
N LEU A 17 -4.11 -4.83 2.61
CA LEU A 17 -4.30 -4.24 3.93
C LEU A 17 -3.40 -3.00 4.12
N LEU A 18 -2.10 -3.14 3.84
CA LEU A 18 -1.13 -2.05 3.94
C LEU A 18 -1.46 -0.93 2.96
N TYR A 19 -1.82 -1.25 1.72
CA TYR A 19 -2.24 -0.26 0.74
C TYR A 19 -3.46 0.55 1.21
N GLY A 20 -4.50 -0.13 1.69
CA GLY A 20 -5.70 0.54 2.21
C GLY A 20 -5.41 1.43 3.42
N LEU A 21 -4.49 1.03 4.30
CA LEU A 21 -4.04 1.85 5.42
C LEU A 21 -3.34 3.13 4.94
N LEU A 22 -2.37 3.00 4.03
CA LEU A 22 -1.62 4.14 3.49
C LEU A 22 -2.52 5.10 2.69
N GLN A 23 -3.53 4.58 1.99
CA GLN A 23 -4.57 5.39 1.35
C GLN A 23 -5.38 6.18 2.37
N LYS A 24 -5.84 5.54 3.46
CA LYS A 24 -6.58 6.24 4.53
C LYS A 24 -5.77 7.35 5.19
N MET A 25 -4.45 7.18 5.28
CA MET A 25 -3.53 8.20 5.77
C MET A 25 -3.27 9.33 4.77
N GLY A 26 -3.68 9.19 3.50
CA GLY A 26 -3.38 10.15 2.45
C GLY A 26 -1.88 10.28 2.16
N LEU A 27 -1.08 9.24 2.47
CA LEU A 27 0.37 9.39 2.53
C LEU A 27 0.99 9.82 1.18
N GLN A 28 0.47 9.29 0.07
CA GLN A 28 0.94 9.64 -1.27
C GLN A 28 0.82 11.15 -1.55
N SER A 29 -0.34 11.75 -1.25
CA SER A 29 -0.55 13.18 -1.51
C SER A 29 0.27 14.06 -0.59
N ILE A 30 0.42 13.67 0.69
CA ILE A 30 1.29 14.37 1.64
C ILE A 30 2.73 14.41 1.11
N ILE A 31 3.25 13.27 0.64
CA ILE A 31 4.60 13.19 0.11
C ILE A 31 4.75 14.00 -1.17
N ASP A 32 3.81 13.89 -2.11
CA ASP A 32 3.89 14.64 -3.38
C ASP A 32 3.82 16.16 -3.18
N ASN A 33 3.16 16.62 -2.12
CA ASN A 33 3.13 18.04 -1.74
C ASN A 33 4.46 18.53 -1.15
N VAL A 34 5.20 17.65 -0.47
CA VAL A 34 6.48 17.99 0.17
C VAL A 34 7.66 17.79 -0.80
N LEU A 35 7.63 16.74 -1.60
CA LEU A 35 8.71 16.36 -2.51
C LEU A 35 8.36 16.73 -3.95
N GLN A 36 8.84 17.91 -4.38
CA GLN A 36 8.66 18.34 -5.76
C GLN A 36 9.64 17.62 -6.70
N PRO A 37 9.17 17.08 -7.84
CA PRO A 37 10.05 16.50 -8.86
C PRO A 37 11.03 17.54 -9.42
N HIS A 38 12.31 17.16 -9.54
CA HIS A 38 13.31 17.99 -10.23
C HIS A 38 13.49 17.56 -11.69
N GLY A 39 13.73 18.53 -12.58
CA GLY A 39 14.11 18.30 -13.98
C GLY A 39 13.02 17.62 -14.82
N HIS A 40 13.44 16.73 -15.72
CA HIS A 40 12.58 16.01 -16.67
C HIS A 40 12.01 14.70 -16.10
N ARG A 41 11.77 14.61 -14.79
CA ARG A 41 11.30 13.37 -14.18
C ARG A 41 9.92 12.99 -14.73
N GLN A 42 9.78 11.74 -15.17
CA GLN A 42 8.56 11.17 -15.74
C GLN A 42 8.23 9.83 -15.06
N GLY A 43 6.96 9.43 -15.10
CA GLY A 43 6.48 8.19 -14.48
C GLY A 43 5.81 8.44 -13.12
N LEU A 44 5.92 7.46 -12.21
CA LEU A 44 5.29 7.51 -10.89
C LEU A 44 5.82 8.68 -10.06
N SER A 45 4.93 9.32 -9.30
CA SER A 45 5.28 10.37 -8.36
C SER A 45 6.12 9.83 -7.20
N PHE A 46 6.79 10.72 -6.45
CA PHE A 46 7.55 10.29 -5.27
C PHE A 46 6.65 9.62 -4.23
N GLY A 47 5.44 10.14 -4.01
CA GLY A 47 4.46 9.57 -3.12
C GLY A 47 4.06 8.15 -3.51
N TRP A 48 3.87 7.90 -4.82
CA TRP A 48 3.61 6.54 -5.31
C TRP A 48 4.79 5.59 -5.12
N ILE A 49 6.00 6.03 -5.45
CA ILE A 49 7.22 5.23 -5.28
C ILE A 49 7.41 4.85 -3.81
N ILE A 50 7.28 5.82 -2.90
CA ILE A 50 7.46 5.60 -1.47
C ILE A 50 6.36 4.69 -0.92
N ASN A 51 5.10 4.87 -1.31
CA ASN A 51 4.02 3.97 -0.91
C ASN A 51 4.30 2.52 -1.29
N ILE A 52 4.73 2.27 -2.54
CA ILE A 52 5.04 0.92 -3.02
C ILE A 52 6.21 0.32 -2.23
N TRP A 53 7.26 1.10 -2.00
CA TRP A 53 8.41 0.66 -1.19
C TRP A 53 8.04 0.35 0.26
N LEU A 54 7.21 1.19 0.89
CA LEU A 54 6.72 0.93 2.25
C LEU A 54 5.92 -0.36 2.32
N ILE A 55 5.03 -0.61 1.36
CA ILE A 55 4.27 -1.87 1.28
C ILE A 55 5.24 -3.05 1.13
N HIS A 56 6.23 -2.95 0.25
CA HIS A 56 7.21 -4.01 0.04
C HIS A 56 8.02 -4.32 1.32
N ILE A 57 8.62 -3.30 1.95
CA ILE A 57 9.43 -3.45 3.17
C ILE A 57 8.61 -4.04 4.32
N LEU A 58 7.39 -3.54 4.53
CA LEU A 58 6.52 -4.01 5.60
C LEU A 58 6.00 -5.44 5.34
N ARG A 59 5.72 -5.79 4.08
CA ARG A 59 5.32 -7.15 3.69
C ARG A 59 6.45 -8.16 3.87
N GLU A 60 7.68 -7.77 3.55
CA GLU A 60 8.84 -8.67 3.63
C GLU A 60 9.11 -9.13 5.08
N LYS A 61 8.63 -8.38 6.08
CA LYS A 61 8.81 -8.66 7.52
C LYS A 61 10.26 -8.87 7.92
N ASN A 62 11.19 -8.45 7.06
CA ASN A 62 12.61 -8.50 7.28
C ASN A 62 13.12 -7.07 7.33
N HIS A 63 13.40 -6.62 8.55
CA HIS A 63 13.93 -5.29 8.82
C HIS A 63 15.46 -5.25 8.68
N CYS A 64 16.10 -6.41 8.50
CA CYS A 64 17.52 -6.51 8.21
C CYS A 64 17.72 -6.43 6.69
N MET A 65 18.05 -5.23 6.21
CA MET A 65 18.83 -5.05 4.97
C MET A 65 20.15 -5.81 5.06
#